data_AF-A0A7J6BHM6-F1
#
_entry.id   AF-A0A7J6BHM6-F1
#
_cell.length_a   1.000
_cell.length_b   1.000
_cell.length_c   1.000
_cell.angle_alpha   90.00
_cell.angle_beta   90.00
_cell.angle_gamma   90.00
#
_symmetry.space_group_name_H-M   'P 1'
#
loop_
_entity.id
_entity.type
_entity.pdbx_description
1 polymer ?
#
loop_
_entity_poly.entity_id
_entity_poly.type
_entity_poly.pdbx_seq_one_letter_code
_entity_poly.pdbx_strand_id
1 'polypeptide(L)'
;MKPPTGDQDSGHRTSSGGGTWSDLSRFRNLYRNDWNPVQAEQQHKTDQLYYMTQCSREECQKNLARYNWDLQLAGRYIIRQDRDRDRTALDRRGERV
;
A
#
# COMPACT_ATOMS: atom_id res chain seq x y z
N MET A 1 -20.17 -21.64 -32.32
CA MET A 1 -21.43 -20.89 -32.50
C MET A 1 -21.11 -19.67 -33.35
N LYS A 2 -21.86 -19.45 -34.44
CA LYS A 2 -21.67 -18.38 -35.43
C LYS A 2 -22.40 -17.11 -34.93
N PRO A 3 -21.85 -15.88 -35.06
CA PRO A 3 -22.54 -14.69 -34.56
C PRO A 3 -23.67 -14.26 -35.52
N PRO A 4 -24.77 -13.69 -35.01
CA PRO A 4 -25.80 -13.10 -35.86
C PRO A 4 -25.33 -11.75 -36.39
N THR A 5 -25.55 -11.56 -37.69
CA THR A 5 -25.46 -10.29 -38.40
C THR A 5 -26.60 -9.38 -37.91
N GLY A 6 -26.27 -8.19 -37.43
CA GLY A 6 -27.25 -7.22 -36.96
C GLY A 6 -26.72 -5.80 -37.13
N ASP A 7 -27.32 -5.11 -38.09
CA ASP A 7 -27.49 -3.68 -38.31
C ASP A 7 -26.53 -2.67 -37.65
N GLN A 8 -25.85 -1.94 -38.52
CA GLN A 8 -25.37 -0.60 -38.27
C GLN A 8 -26.54 0.38 -38.44
N ASP A 9 -27.05 0.99 -37.36
CA ASP A 9 -27.52 2.38 -37.45
C ASP A 9 -27.51 3.11 -36.09
N SER A 10 -26.95 4.31 -36.13
CA SER A 10 -27.16 5.50 -35.33
C SER A 10 -27.42 5.39 -33.82
N GLY A 11 -26.42 5.84 -33.06
CA GLY A 11 -26.64 6.35 -31.71
C GLY A 11 -25.35 6.86 -31.11
N HIS A 12 -25.22 8.19 -31.00
CA HIS A 12 -24.18 8.82 -30.19
C HIS A 12 -24.09 8.15 -28.81
N ARG A 13 -22.95 7.53 -28.53
CA ARG A 13 -22.50 7.31 -27.16
C ARG A 13 -20.98 7.31 -27.19
N THR A 14 -20.42 8.39 -26.67
CA THR A 14 -19.03 8.50 -26.24
C THR A 14 -18.77 7.38 -25.24
N SER A 15 -18.37 6.20 -25.71
CA SER A 15 -17.82 5.17 -24.85
C SER A 15 -16.33 5.42 -24.77
N SER A 16 -15.97 6.29 -23.84
CA SER A 16 -14.60 6.46 -23.37
C SER A 16 -14.13 5.11 -22.85
N GLY A 17 -13.55 4.30 -23.72
CA GLY A 17 -12.86 3.05 -23.41
C GLY A 17 -11.55 3.35 -22.68
N GLY A 18 -11.64 4.05 -21.54
CA GLY A 18 -10.58 4.22 -20.59
C GLY A 18 -10.78 3.22 -19.48
N GLY A 19 -10.52 1.94 -19.74
CA GLY A 19 -10.27 0.99 -18.67
C GLY A 19 -9.09 1.55 -17.87
N THR A 20 -9.37 2.14 -16.71
CA THR A 20 -8.36 2.88 -15.98
C THR A 20 -7.23 1.90 -15.62
N TRP A 21 -5.98 2.31 -15.84
CA TRP A 21 -4.82 1.50 -15.42
C TRP A 21 -4.92 1.06 -13.94
N SER A 22 -5.67 1.82 -13.13
CA SER A 22 -6.02 1.53 -11.75
C SER A 22 -6.83 0.22 -11.58
N ASP A 23 -7.77 -0.09 -12.49
CA ASP A 23 -8.58 -1.31 -12.41
C ASP A 23 -7.75 -2.57 -12.73
N LEU A 24 -6.90 -2.51 -13.76
CA LEU A 24 -5.96 -3.60 -14.07
C LEU A 24 -4.99 -3.89 -12.91
N SER A 25 -4.51 -2.83 -12.25
CA SER A 25 -3.65 -2.97 -11.07
C SER A 25 -4.38 -3.62 -9.90
N ARG A 26 -5.66 -3.27 -9.69
CA ARG A 26 -6.54 -3.89 -8.69
C ARG A 26 -6.75 -5.38 -8.96
N PHE A 27 -7.13 -5.75 -10.19
CA PHE A 27 -7.35 -7.14 -10.57
C PHE A 27 -6.09 -8.00 -10.39
N ARG A 28 -4.94 -7.48 -10.79
CA ARG A 28 -3.65 -8.17 -10.61
C ARG A 28 -3.28 -8.35 -9.14
N ASN A 29 -3.57 -7.37 -8.29
CA ASN A 29 -3.34 -7.46 -6.85
C ASN A 29 -4.27 -8.46 -6.16
N LEU A 30 -5.53 -8.54 -6.58
CA LEU A 30 -6.50 -9.52 -6.07
C LEU A 30 -6.10 -10.94 -6.47
N TYR A 31 -5.75 -11.16 -7.74
CA TYR A 31 -5.34 -12.48 -8.24
C TYR A 31 -4.12 -13.05 -7.48
N ARG A 32 -3.20 -12.19 -7.02
CA ARG A 32 -2.00 -12.59 -6.29
C ARG A 32 -2.22 -12.86 -4.79
N ASN A 33 -3.33 -12.41 -4.22
CA ASN A 33 -3.65 -12.57 -2.78
C ASN A 33 -4.90 -13.43 -2.57
N ASP A 34 -5.11 -14.46 -3.40
CA ASP A 34 -6.29 -15.34 -3.33
C ASP A 34 -7.64 -14.58 -3.36
N TRP A 35 -7.70 -13.47 -4.09
CA TRP A 35 -8.83 -12.54 -4.12
C TRP A 35 -9.17 -11.88 -2.77
N ASN A 36 -8.22 -11.85 -1.83
CA ASN A 36 -8.41 -11.20 -0.54
C ASN A 36 -7.98 -9.72 -0.62
N PRO A 37 -8.93 -8.77 -0.76
CA PRO A 37 -8.62 -7.34 -0.83
C PRO A 37 -7.94 -6.83 0.45
N VAL A 38 -8.25 -7.45 1.60
CA VAL A 38 -7.69 -7.07 2.89
C VAL A 38 -6.20 -7.40 2.92
N GLN A 39 -5.81 -8.61 2.52
CA GLN A 39 -4.38 -8.98 2.47
C GLN A 39 -3.60 -8.15 1.45
N ALA A 40 -4.19 -7.88 0.28
CA ALA A 40 -3.54 -7.03 -0.72
C ALA A 40 -3.30 -5.60 -0.19
N GLU A 41 -4.27 -5.02 0.52
CA GLU A 41 -4.15 -3.69 1.12
C GLU A 41 -3.12 -3.69 2.26
N GLN A 42 -3.16 -4.69 3.12
CA GLN A 42 -2.20 -4.88 4.22
C GLN A 42 -0.77 -5.00 3.72
N GLN A 43 -0.55 -5.81 2.69
CA GLN A 43 0.75 -6.01 2.06
C GLN A 43 1.25 -4.70 1.45
N HIS A 44 0.41 -3.98 0.72
CA HIS A 44 0.76 -2.69 0.13
C HIS A 44 1.18 -1.66 1.19
N LYS A 45 0.42 -1.54 2.29
CA LYS A 45 0.75 -0.63 3.40
C LYS A 45 2.06 -1.02 4.08
N THR A 46 2.31 -2.31 4.25
CA THR A 46 3.57 -2.82 4.79
C THR A 46 4.74 -2.44 3.91
N ASP A 47 4.63 -2.66 2.60
CA ASP A 47 5.65 -2.29 1.63
C ASP A 47 5.91 -0.77 1.64
N GLN A 48 4.85 0.03 1.67
CA GLN A 48 4.97 1.49 1.72
C GLN A 48 5.68 1.96 2.99
N LEU A 49 5.32 1.43 4.15
CA LEU A 49 5.95 1.79 5.42
C LEU A 49 7.41 1.33 5.50
N TYR A 50 7.71 0.14 4.99
CA TYR A 50 9.06 -0.41 4.87
C TYR A 50 9.99 0.53 4.08
N TYR A 51 9.54 1.01 2.92
CA TYR A 51 10.32 1.96 2.10
C TYR A 51 10.51 3.32 2.76
N MET A 52 9.56 3.77 3.58
CA MET A 52 9.61 5.09 4.23
C MET A 52 10.48 5.13 5.48
N THR A 53 10.53 4.05 6.25
CA THR A 53 11.03 4.09 7.65
C THR A 53 12.20 3.15 7.91
N GLN A 54 12.60 2.34 6.93
CA GLN A 54 13.67 1.32 7.05
C GLN A 54 13.45 0.31 8.21
N CYS A 55 12.22 0.17 8.74
CA CYS A 55 11.87 -0.90 9.68
C CYS A 55 11.89 -2.28 9.01
N SER A 56 12.08 -3.35 9.79
CA SER A 56 11.87 -4.72 9.27
C SER A 56 10.42 -4.94 8.87
N ARG A 57 10.14 -5.78 7.86
CA ARG A 57 8.76 -6.06 7.39
C ARG A 57 7.86 -6.51 8.54
N GLU A 58 8.36 -7.36 9.42
CA GLU A 58 7.64 -7.85 10.60
C GLU A 58 7.31 -6.72 11.60
N GLU A 59 8.24 -5.79 11.84
CA GLU A 59 7.97 -4.61 12.67
C GLU A 59 6.99 -3.66 12.03
N CYS A 60 7.11 -3.41 10.72
CA CYS A 60 6.18 -2.54 10.00
C CYS A 60 4.75 -3.12 10.08
N GLN A 61 4.58 -4.44 9.93
CA GLN A 61 3.29 -5.13 10.13
C GLN A 61 2.76 -5.00 11.56
N LYS A 62 3.60 -5.22 12.58
CA LYS A 62 3.17 -5.07 13.99
C LYS A 62 2.72 -3.64 14.30
N ASN A 63 3.44 -2.64 13.79
CA ASN A 63 3.07 -1.24 13.94
C ASN A 63 1.75 -0.93 13.23
N LEU A 64 1.59 -1.37 11.98
CA LEU A 64 0.34 -1.21 11.25
C LEU A 64 -0.83 -1.88 11.96
N ALA A 65 -0.67 -3.12 12.42
CA ALA A 65 -1.71 -3.85 13.15
C ALA A 65 -2.16 -3.13 14.43
N ARG A 66 -1.24 -2.50 15.17
CA ARG A 66 -1.57 -1.69 16.36
C ARG A 66 -2.40 -0.46 16.05
N TYR A 67 -2.18 0.13 14.88
CA TYR A 67 -2.89 1.34 14.43
C TYR A 67 -4.02 1.02 13.45
N ASN A 68 -4.61 -0.17 13.54
CA ASN A 68 -5.72 -0.60 12.67
C ASN A 68 -5.42 -0.44 11.17
N TRP A 69 -4.18 -0.71 10.78
CA TRP A 69 -3.65 -0.53 9.43
C TRP A 69 -3.75 0.91 8.90
N ASP A 70 -3.69 1.91 9.78
CA ASP A 70 -3.51 3.31 9.41
C ASP A 70 -2.03 3.60 9.15
N LEU A 71 -1.70 3.76 7.87
CA LEU A 71 -0.34 4.05 7.42
C LEU A 71 0.17 5.41 7.91
N GLN A 72 -0.70 6.43 7.99
CA GLN A 72 -0.31 7.78 8.40
C GLN A 72 0.04 7.81 9.89
N LEU A 73 -0.80 7.17 10.72
CA LEU A 73 -0.56 7.09 12.14
C LEU A 73 0.69 6.25 12.46
N ALA A 74 0.80 5.08 11.83
CA ALA A 74 1.96 4.21 11.98
C ALA A 74 3.26 4.89 11.51
N GLY A 75 3.23 5.55 10.36
CA GLY A 75 4.38 6.30 9.84
C GLY A 75 4.84 7.41 10.78
N ARG A 76 3.90 8.23 11.27
CA ARG A 76 4.21 9.30 12.25
C ARG A 76 4.79 8.74 13.55
N TYR A 77 4.29 7.60 14.01
CA TYR A 77 4.81 6.95 15.22
C TYR A 77 6.25 6.49 15.03
N ILE A 78 6.56 5.78 13.93
CA ILE A 78 7.90 5.26 13.68
C ILE A 78 8.90 6.41 13.48
N ILE A 79 8.55 7.44 12.71
CA ILE A 79 9.42 8.62 12.51
C ILE A 79 9.73 9.32 13.85
N ARG A 80 8.76 9.39 14.78
CA ARG A 80 8.99 9.95 16.12
C ARG A 80 9.91 9.06 16.95
N GLN A 81 9.67 7.75 16.96
CA GLN A 81 10.51 6.79 17.69
C GLN A 81 11.95 6.79 17.21
N ASP A 82 12.17 6.87 15.90
CA ASP A 82 13.50 6.87 15.29
C ASP A 82 14.32 8.09 15.77
N ARG A 83 13.70 9.27 15.80
CA ARG A 83 14.32 10.51 16.33
C ARG A 83 14.67 10.42 17.80
N ASP A 84 13.86 9.75 18.61
CA ASP A 84 14.14 9.55 20.03
C ASP A 84 15.26 8.51 20.24
N ARG A 85 15.32 7.49 19.38
CA ARG A 85 16.40 6.49 19.38
C ARG A 85 17.76 7.10 19.05
N ASP A 86 17.83 7.95 18.04
CA ASP A 86 19.06 8.68 17.66
C ASP A 86 19.54 9.60 18.78
N ARG A 87 18.63 10.32 19.43
CA ARG A 87 18.96 11.16 20.59
C ARG A 87 19.51 10.35 21.76
N THR A 88 18.88 9.22 22.07
CA THR A 88 19.33 8.33 23.16
C THR A 88 20.68 7.68 22.84
N ALA A 89 20.98 7.41 21.56
CA ALA A 89 22.27 6.87 21.12
C ALA A 89 23.41 7.89 21.24
N LEU A 90 23.13 9.18 21.04
CA LEU A 90 24.12 10.26 21.21
C LEU A 90 24.46 10.52 22.68
N ASP A 91 23.49 10.40 23.58
CA ASP A 91 23.68 10.66 25.02
C ASP A 91 24.70 9.69 25.64
N ARG A 92 24.65 8.40 25.27
CA ARG A 92 25.61 7.38 25.74
C ARG A 92 27.03 7.55 25.20
N ARG A 93 27.24 8.34 24.16
CA ARG A 93 28.57 8.62 23.59
C ARG A 93 29.25 9.84 24.23
N GLY A 94 28.50 10.63 24.99
CA GLY A 94 29.00 11.78 25.75
C GLY A 94 29.60 11.41 27.11
N GLU A 95 29.35 10.20 27.62
CA GLU A 95 29.86 9.73 28.91
C GLU A 95 31.18 8.96 28.75
N ARG A 96 32.19 9.65 28.23
CA ARG A 96 33.58 9.22 28.30
C ARG A 96 34.46 10.47 28.42
N VAL A 97 34.49 11.00 29.65
CA VAL A 97 35.44 12.00 30.13
C VAL A 97 36.69 11.28 30.64
#